data_AF-A0A1F7Q3U3-F1
#
_entry.id   AF-A0A1F7Q3U3-F1
#
_cell.length_a   1.000
_cell.length_b   1.000
_cell.length_c   1.000
_cell.angle_alpha   90.00
_cell.angle_beta   90.00
_cell.angle_gamma   90.00
#
_symmetry.space_group_name_H-M   'P 1'
#
loop_
_entity.id
_entity.type
_entity.pdbx_description
1 polymer ?
#
loop_
_entity_poly.entity_id
_entity_poly.type
_entity_poly.pdbx_seq_one_letter_code
_entity_poly.pdbx_strand_id
1 'polypeptide(L)' 'MTIKKSVGRPLKVDYKVVIKLADAIQHNANVTDACRYAGISRDTYYRHLNTEEVFAEKMSTAKSNQDKLIMSFLTMYQ' A
#
# COMPACT_ATOMS: atom_id res chain seq x y z
N MET A 1 -26.52 23.51 -0.01
CA MET A 1 -26.36 22.05 -0.03
C MET A 1 -24.97 21.72 -0.56
N THR A 2 -24.06 21.23 0.28
CA THR A 2 -22.72 20.83 -0.16
C THR A 2 -22.83 19.50 -0.89
N ILE A 3 -22.81 19.54 -2.22
CA ILE A 3 -22.89 18.35 -3.08
C ILE A 3 -21.60 17.54 -2.87
N LYS A 4 -21.62 16.57 -1.97
CA LYS A 4 -20.57 15.55 -1.88
C LYS A 4 -20.74 14.62 -3.07
N LYS A 5 -19.91 14.76 -4.10
CA LYS A 5 -19.86 13.80 -5.20
C LYS A 5 -19.39 12.46 -4.65
N SER A 6 -20.31 11.51 -4.48
CA SER A 6 -20.04 10.13 -4.07
C SER A 6 -19.66 9.23 -5.25
N VAL A 7 -18.88 9.74 -6.19
CA VAL A 7 -18.53 9.04 -7.43
C VAL A 7 -17.04 9.21 -7.70
N GLY A 8 -16.21 8.50 -6.93
CA GLY A 8 -14.77 8.53 -7.12
C GLY A 8 -13.97 7.76 -6.07
N ARG A 9 -12.69 7.61 -6.39
CA ARG A 9 -11.64 7.04 -5.55
C ARG A 9 -11.54 7.85 -4.24
N PRO A 10 -11.53 7.22 -3.04
CA PRO A 10 -11.57 7.94 -1.76
C PRO A 10 -10.52 9.06 -1.69
N LEU A 11 -10.98 10.27 -1.38
CA LEU A 11 -10.14 11.48 -1.33
C LEU A 11 -9.16 11.50 -0.14
N LYS A 12 -9.45 10.72 0.90
CA LYS A 12 -8.67 10.70 2.14
C LYS A 12 -8.02 9.32 2.31
N VAL A 13 -6.69 9.31 2.46
CA VAL A 13 -5.94 8.12 2.87
C VAL A 13 -6.28 7.87 4.34
N ASP A 14 -7.18 6.92 4.57
CA ASP A 14 -7.55 6.45 5.91
C ASP A 14 -6.72 5.21 6.27
N TYR A 15 -6.71 4.83 7.56
CA TYR A 15 -5.99 3.66 8.04
C TYR A 15 -6.35 2.38 7.29
N LYS A 16 -7.62 2.23 6.87
CA LYS A 16 -8.09 1.10 6.04
C LYS A 16 -7.38 1.03 4.68
N VAL A 17 -7.09 2.18 4.07
CA VAL A 17 -6.37 2.27 2.80
C VAL A 17 -4.92 1.84 2.99
N VAL A 18 -4.28 2.29 4.07
CA VAL A 18 -2.91 1.91 4.42
C VAL A 18 -2.79 0.40 4.62
N ILE A 19 -3.74 -0.20 5.33
CA ILE A 19 -3.78 -1.67 5.54
C ILE A 19 -3.91 -2.40 4.20
N LYS A 20 -4.83 -1.99 3.33
CA LYS A 20 -5.00 -2.61 2.00
C LYS A 20 -3.75 -2.49 1.12
N LEU A 21 -3.05 -1.36 1.18
CA LEU A 21 -1.80 -1.16 0.45
C LEU A 21 -0.70 -2.07 1.00
N ALA A 22 -0.51 -2.09 2.31
CA ALA A 22 0.52 -2.91 2.96
C ALA A 22 0.28 -4.41 2.73
N ASP A 23 -0.98 -4.84 2.75
CA ASP A 23 -1.39 -6.21 2.43
C ASP A 23 -1.05 -6.57 0.97
N ALA A 24 -1.48 -5.74 0.02
CA ALA A 24 -1.16 -5.96 -1.40
C ALA A 24 0.35 -5.99 -1.68
N ILE A 25 1.12 -5.09 -1.07
CA ILE A 25 2.58 -5.04 -1.21
C ILE A 25 3.24 -6.29 -0.62
N GLN A 26 2.79 -6.75 0.55
CA GLN A 26 3.28 -8.01 1.14
C GLN A 26 3.01 -9.21 0.24
N HIS A 27 1.90 -9.21 -0.49
CA HIS A 27 1.56 -10.24 -1.48
C HIS A 27 2.22 -10.03 -2.86
N ASN A 28 3.33 -9.28 -2.93
CA ASN A 28 4.10 -9.04 -4.16
C ASN A 28 3.31 -8.30 -5.27
N ALA A 29 2.29 -7.53 -4.91
CA ALA A 29 1.65 -6.63 -5.87
C ALA A 29 2.56 -5.44 -6.18
N ASN A 30 2.55 -5.00 -7.44
CA ASN A 30 3.20 -3.74 -7.81
C ASN A 30 2.42 -2.54 -7.23
N VAL A 31 3.08 -1.40 -7.09
CA VAL A 31 2.48 -0.17 -6.52
C VAL A 31 1.23 0.26 -7.29
N THR A 32 1.18 0.05 -8.61
CA THR A 32 0.03 0.43 -9.45
C THR A 32 -1.21 -0.39 -9.06
N ASP A 33 -1.07 -1.70 -8.91
CA ASP A 33 -2.15 -2.62 -8.58
C ASP A 33 -2.54 -2.52 -7.11
N ALA A 34 -1.56 -2.38 -6.21
CA ALA A 34 -1.81 -2.06 -4.80
C ALA A 34 -2.64 -0.77 -4.67
N CYS A 35 -2.27 0.29 -5.41
CA CYS A 35 -3.03 1.53 -5.44
C CYS A 35 -4.44 1.29 -5.98
N ARG A 36 -4.61 0.53 -7.07
CA ARG A 36 -5.93 0.23 -7.66
C ARG A 36 -6.83 -0.50 -6.66
N TYR A 37 -6.29 -1.53 -6.01
CA TYR A 37 -6.97 -2.30 -4.97
C TYR A 37 -7.37 -1.45 -3.76
N ALA A 38 -6.45 -0.62 -3.27
CA ALA A 38 -6.71 0.28 -2.15
C ALA A 38 -7.60 1.48 -2.52
N GLY A 39 -7.78 1.73 -3.81
CA GLY A 39 -8.58 2.84 -4.31
C GLY A 39 -7.96 4.20 -3.97
N ILE A 40 -6.68 4.46 -4.25
CA ILE A 40 -6.09 5.83 -4.09
C ILE A 40 -5.59 6.50 -5.37
N SER A 41 -4.34 6.88 -5.55
CA SER A 41 -3.79 7.17 -6.87
C SER A 41 -2.29 7.02 -6.71
N ARG A 42 -1.57 6.79 -7.79
CA ARG A 42 -0.11 6.70 -7.68
C ARG A 42 0.46 8.03 -7.16
N ASP A 43 -0.09 9.14 -7.64
CA ASP A 43 0.27 10.47 -7.15
C ASP A 43 0.05 10.60 -5.63
N THR A 44 -1.15 10.25 -5.17
CA THR A 44 -1.48 10.25 -3.73
C THR A 44 -0.54 9.35 -2.94
N TYR A 45 -0.24 8.16 -3.45
CA TYR A 45 0.70 7.24 -2.81
C TYR A 45 2.08 7.90 -2.62
N TYR A 46 2.68 8.43 -3.68
CA TYR A 46 4.00 9.05 -3.60
C TYR A 46 4.00 10.35 -2.78
N ARG A 47 2.90 11.12 -2.81
CA ARG A 47 2.74 12.30 -1.97
C ARG A 47 2.78 11.91 -0.49
N HIS A 48 2.01 10.90 -0.09
CA HIS A 48 2.02 10.41 1.30
C HIS A 48 3.36 9.76 1.66
N LEU A 49 4.01 9.06 0.72
CA LEU A 49 5.35 8.49 0.93
C LEU A 49 6.39 9.57 1.26
N ASN A 50 6.30 10.74 0.63
CA ASN A 50 7.25 11.84 0.84
C ASN A 50 6.86 12.79 1.99
N THR A 51 5.59 12.83 2.38
CA THR A 51 5.07 13.79 3.37
C THR A 51 4.91 13.16 4.75
N GLU A 52 4.54 11.89 4.83
CA GLU A 52 4.20 11.19 6.08
C GLU A 52 5.19 10.06 6.35
N GLU A 53 6.10 10.27 7.29
CA GLU A 53 7.14 9.27 7.65
C GLU A 53 6.53 7.94 8.12
N VAL A 54 5.46 7.99 8.91
CA VAL A 54 4.76 6.78 9.39
C VAL A 54 4.18 5.95 8.24
N PHE A 55 3.74 6.61 7.16
CA PHE A 55 3.26 5.91 5.98
C PHE A 55 4.43 5.22 5.26
N ALA A 56 5.54 5.93 5.08
CA ALA A 56 6.75 5.38 4.46
C ALA A 56 7.32 4.19 5.23
N GLU A 57 7.38 4.27 6.56
CA GLU A 57 7.85 3.17 7.42
C GLU A 57 6.99 1.92 7.27
N LYS A 58 5.66 2.07 7.24
CA LYS A 58 4.73 0.94 7.04
C LYS A 58 4.89 0.29 5.68
N MET A 59 5.08 1.07 4.63
CA MET A 59 5.30 0.53 3.27
C MET A 59 6.67 -0.15 3.14
N SER A 60 7.70 0.41 3.77
CA SER A 60 9.03 -0.21 3.85
C SER A 60 8.98 -1.55 4.60
N THR A 61 8.27 -1.59 5.74
CA THR A 61 8.06 -2.81 6.51
C THR A 61 7.30 -3.87 5.71
N ALA A 62 6.24 -3.47 5.00
CA ALA A 62 5.49 -4.36 4.11
C ALA A 62 6.40 -4.95 3.02
N LYS A 63 7.30 -4.15 2.46
CA LYS A 63 8.27 -4.59 1.45
C LYS A 63 9.32 -5.55 2.03
N SER A 64 9.86 -5.27 3.22
CA SER A 64 10.77 -6.18 3.90
C SER A 64 10.11 -7.52 4.25
N ASN A 65 8.85 -7.51 4.65
CA ASN A 65 8.09 -8.73 4.90
C ASN A 65 7.88 -9.56 3.63
N GLN A 66 7.64 -8.90 2.50
CA GLN A 66 7.59 -9.57 1.20
C GLN A 66 8.89 -10.38 0.93
N ASP A 67 10.05 -9.78 1.19
CA ASP A 67 11.35 -10.43 0.96
C ASP A 67 11.58 -11.62 1.91
N LYS A 68 11.14 -11.51 3.17
CA LYS A 68 11.22 -12.61 4.15
C LYS A 68 10.36 -13.82 3.75
N LEU A 69 9.17 -13.58 3.21
CA LEU A 69 8.31 -14.68 2.73
C LEU A 69 8.98 -15.44 1.59
N ILE A 70 9.68 -14.75 0.67
CA ILE A 70 10.44 -15.37 -0.42
C ILE A 70 11.59 -16.22 0.13
N MET A 71 12.31 -15.72 1.14
CA MET A 71 13.41 -16.46 1.78
C MET A 71 12.92 -17.77 2.41
N SER A 72 11.75 -17.79 3.05
CA SER A 72 11.19 -19.01 3.65
C SER A 72 10.91 -20.13 2.65
N PHE A 73 10.57 -19.79 1.40
CA PHE A 73 10.34 -20.80 0.35
C PHE A 73 11.66 -21.34 -0.23
N LEU A 74 12.74 -20.54 -0.23
CA LEU A 74 14.04 -20.92 -0.78
C LEU A 74 14.94 -21.68 0.22
N THR A 75 14.66 -21.59 1.53
CA THR A 75 15.43 -22.27 2.58
C THR A 75 15.08 -23.75 2.81
N MET A 76 14.22 -24.35 1.99
CA MET A 76 13.85 -25.78 2.05
C MET A 76 14.76 -26.68 1.19
N TYR A 77 16.06 -26.42 1.18
CA TYR A 77 17.07 -27.35 0.66
C TYR A 77 18.33 -27.25 1.54
N GLN A 78 18.42 -28.14 2.53
CA GLN A 78 19.67 -28.49 3.19
C GLN A 78 19.90 -29.99 3.02
#